data_AF-A0A017STQ9-F1
#
_entry.id   AF-A0A017STQ9-F1
#
_cell.length_a   1.000
_cell.length_b   1.000
_cell.length_c   1.000
_cell.angle_alpha   90.00
_cell.angle_beta   90.00
_cell.angle_gamma   90.00
#
_symmetry.space_group_name_H-M   'P 1'
#
loop_
_entity.id
_entity.type
_entity.pdbx_description
1 polymer ?
#
loop_
_entity_poly.entity_id
_entity_poly.type
_entity_poly.pdbx_seq_one_letter_code
_entity_poly.pdbx_strand_id
1 'polypeptide(L)'
;MVKKKRRALQAPFIVTVAATSALLMPLLPGCGSSVSGDCTGGGCNPPLPTEEGCPETAPPDGLPCAEVNLNCYYPDSSCPEFTTQCNSEGRWETSDVIVSCNPPEPDWCPAEMPMQGTPCSAPEGIECTYMTPTGCGDMESYATCHEGAWVVSLTTCNPPSPDYCLGLSEQDCSVNADICRWLEPGCAEPGGPQPALEQAGCHPLGECMEAYGCFDDTICAERVINPCAGMACDACGQVQMLCVPSAPDQP
;
A
#
# COMPACT_ATOMS: atom_id res chain seq x y z
N MET A 1 17.93 -28.30 -33.82
CA MET A 1 16.86 -27.46 -34.42
C MET A 1 15.76 -27.26 -33.37
N VAL A 2 15.71 -26.11 -32.71
CA VAL A 2 14.74 -25.83 -31.63
C VAL A 2 13.61 -24.96 -32.19
N LYS A 3 12.38 -25.49 -32.23
CA LYS A 3 11.19 -24.76 -32.68
C LYS A 3 10.68 -23.84 -31.56
N LYS A 4 10.89 -22.52 -31.69
CA LYS A 4 10.27 -21.50 -30.84
C LYS A 4 8.76 -21.40 -31.13
N LYS A 5 7.92 -21.72 -30.12
CA LYS A 5 6.47 -21.48 -30.13
C LYS A 5 6.21 -19.99 -29.84
N ARG A 6 5.63 -19.26 -30.79
CA ARG A 6 5.16 -17.87 -30.59
C ARG A 6 3.75 -17.92 -30.01
N ARG A 7 3.50 -17.22 -28.90
CA ARG A 7 2.15 -17.00 -28.34
C ARG A 7 1.54 -15.75 -28.99
N ALA A 8 0.25 -15.82 -29.31
CA ALA A 8 -0.51 -14.77 -29.98
C ALA A 8 -0.89 -13.64 -29.01
N LEU A 9 -0.83 -12.40 -29.49
CA LEU A 9 -1.30 -11.19 -28.81
C LEU A 9 -2.83 -11.11 -28.91
N GLN A 10 -3.51 -10.99 -27.78
CA GLN A 10 -4.93 -10.64 -27.73
C GLN A 10 -5.10 -9.11 -27.84
N ALA A 11 -6.06 -8.69 -28.66
CA ALA A 11 -6.37 -7.28 -28.91
C ALA A 11 -7.38 -6.72 -27.89
N PRO A 12 -7.32 -5.42 -27.55
CA PRO A 12 -8.29 -4.79 -26.67
C PRO A 12 -9.61 -4.45 -27.39
N PHE A 13 -10.72 -4.65 -26.70
CA PHE A 13 -12.06 -4.22 -27.14
C PHE A 13 -12.29 -2.76 -26.72
N ILE A 14 -12.57 -1.90 -27.69
CA ILE A 14 -12.99 -0.50 -27.47
C ILE A 14 -14.52 -0.45 -27.56
N VAL A 15 -15.17 0.08 -26.53
CA VAL A 15 -16.61 0.35 -26.51
C VAL A 15 -16.84 1.84 -26.73
N THR A 16 -17.48 2.18 -27.83
CA THR A 16 -17.88 3.55 -28.18
C THR A 16 -19.36 3.73 -27.83
N VAL A 17 -19.68 4.67 -26.95
CA VAL A 17 -21.08 5.05 -26.67
C VAL A 17 -21.34 6.42 -27.29
N ALA A 18 -22.26 6.46 -28.25
CA ALA A 18 -22.76 7.68 -28.86
C ALA A 18 -24.01 8.16 -28.11
N ALA A 19 -24.01 9.42 -27.66
CA ALA A 19 -25.21 10.08 -27.15
C ALA A 19 -25.62 11.18 -28.13
N THR A 20 -26.73 10.95 -28.82
CA THR A 20 -27.44 11.91 -29.70
C THR A 20 -28.76 12.31 -29.04
N SER A 21 -29.03 13.60 -28.90
CA SER A 21 -30.35 14.28 -28.88
C SER A 21 -30.08 15.79 -28.78
N ALA A 22 -30.39 16.74 -29.69
CA ALA A 22 -31.63 17.08 -30.42
C ALA A 22 -32.79 17.43 -29.45
N LEU A 23 -33.59 18.49 -29.53
CA LEU A 23 -33.82 19.67 -30.40
C LEU A 23 -34.74 20.66 -29.61
N LEU A 24 -34.56 21.97 -29.83
CA LEU A 24 -35.56 23.05 -30.08
C LEU A 24 -36.80 23.35 -29.18
N MET A 25 -36.84 24.62 -28.72
CA MET A 25 -37.95 25.63 -28.70
C MET A 25 -39.14 25.44 -27.71
N PRO A 26 -39.92 26.47 -27.29
CA PRO A 26 -40.06 27.86 -27.80
C PRO A 26 -40.07 29.01 -26.75
N LEU A 27 -39.93 30.24 -27.27
CA LEU A 27 -40.16 31.54 -26.60
C LEU A 27 -41.66 31.82 -26.34
N LEU A 28 -41.99 32.35 -25.15
CA LEU A 28 -43.28 33.00 -24.82
C LEU A 28 -43.03 34.30 -24.02
N PRO A 29 -43.63 35.44 -24.40
CA PRO A 29 -43.66 36.65 -23.59
C PRO A 29 -44.99 36.76 -22.81
N GLY A 30 -44.96 37.11 -21.53
CA GLY A 30 -46.20 37.29 -20.76
C GLY A 30 -46.08 37.88 -19.35
N CYS A 31 -46.24 39.21 -19.26
CA CYS A 31 -46.92 40.02 -18.23
C CYS A 31 -46.80 39.74 -16.71
N GLY A 32 -46.11 40.67 -16.05
CA GLY A 32 -46.56 41.59 -14.98
C GLY A 32 -47.68 41.19 -14.00
N SER A 33 -47.35 41.25 -12.70
CA SER A 33 -48.10 41.94 -11.64
C SER A 33 -47.36 41.79 -10.31
N SER A 34 -46.81 42.89 -9.79
CA SER A 34 -46.30 42.97 -8.41
C SER A 34 -47.49 42.95 -7.45
N VAL A 35 -47.79 41.77 -6.91
CA VAL A 35 -48.76 41.58 -5.83
C VAL A 35 -48.06 41.89 -4.52
N SER A 36 -48.29 43.08 -3.98
CA SER A 36 -47.98 43.40 -2.58
C SER A 36 -49.06 42.74 -1.73
N GLY A 37 -48.80 41.49 -1.31
CA GLY A 37 -49.69 40.70 -0.46
C GLY A 37 -49.44 41.02 1.02
N ASP A 38 -50.38 41.72 1.63
CA ASP A 38 -50.44 41.94 3.08
C ASP A 38 -50.94 40.65 3.76
N CYS A 39 -50.01 39.81 4.23
CA CYS A 39 -50.32 38.58 4.96
C CYS A 39 -50.66 38.90 6.44
N THR A 40 -51.90 39.23 6.75
CA THR A 40 -52.39 39.31 8.13
C THR A 40 -53.27 38.09 8.46
N GLY A 41 -52.69 37.06 9.09
CA GLY A 41 -53.47 36.07 9.86
C GLY A 41 -53.36 34.58 9.52
N GLY A 42 -52.39 34.15 8.71
CA GLY A 42 -52.08 32.72 8.51
C GLY A 42 -50.77 32.59 7.76
N GLY A 43 -49.84 31.78 8.26
CA GLY A 43 -48.44 31.73 7.80
C GLY A 43 -48.32 31.72 6.28
N CYS A 44 -47.62 32.73 5.72
CA CYS A 44 -47.31 32.74 4.29
C CYS A 44 -46.40 31.53 4.04
N ASN A 45 -46.93 30.57 3.29
CA ASN A 45 -46.15 29.55 2.63
C ASN A 45 -46.02 30.04 1.18
N PRO A 46 -44.83 30.51 0.74
CA PRO A 46 -43.50 30.22 1.28
C PRO A 46 -42.99 31.28 2.29
N PRO A 47 -41.98 30.93 3.11
CA PRO A 47 -41.37 31.83 4.09
C PRO A 47 -40.86 33.12 3.45
N LEU A 48 -40.99 34.25 4.17
CA LEU A 48 -40.48 35.54 3.72
C LEU A 48 -38.95 35.44 3.48
N PRO A 49 -38.44 35.99 2.36
CA PRO A 49 -37.01 36.04 2.12
C PRO A 49 -36.30 36.84 3.24
N THR A 50 -35.11 36.39 3.63
CA THR A 50 -34.21 37.20 4.47
C THR A 50 -33.71 38.41 3.66
N GLU A 51 -33.06 39.41 4.29
CA GLU A 51 -32.66 40.66 3.59
C GLU A 51 -31.76 40.46 2.34
N GLU A 52 -31.23 39.25 2.11
CA GLU A 52 -30.45 38.88 0.92
C GLU A 52 -31.26 38.10 -0.15
N GLY A 53 -32.59 38.00 -0.02
CA GLY A 53 -33.45 37.34 -1.02
C GLY A 53 -33.42 35.80 -0.98
N CYS A 54 -32.46 35.22 -0.25
CA CYS A 54 -32.30 33.77 -0.12
C CYS A 54 -33.13 33.22 1.05
N PRO A 55 -33.92 32.15 0.84
CA PRO A 55 -34.58 31.46 1.94
C PRO A 55 -33.53 30.80 2.86
N GLU A 56 -33.89 30.55 4.12
CA GLU A 56 -33.00 29.88 5.10
C GLU A 56 -32.74 28.40 4.74
N THR A 57 -33.68 27.79 4.04
CA THR A 57 -33.59 26.41 3.55
C THR A 57 -33.73 26.40 2.04
N ALA A 58 -32.98 25.52 1.40
CA ALA A 58 -33.04 25.28 -0.04
C ALA A 58 -34.47 25.04 -0.53
N PRO A 59 -34.98 25.86 -1.45
CA PRO A 59 -36.30 25.67 -2.02
C PRO A 59 -36.26 24.48 -3.01
N PRO A 60 -37.29 23.63 -3.06
CA PRO A 60 -37.38 22.59 -4.08
C PRO A 60 -37.50 23.17 -5.49
N ASP A 61 -37.02 22.39 -6.46
CA ASP A 61 -37.02 22.78 -7.87
C ASP A 61 -38.41 23.16 -8.39
N GLY A 62 -38.41 24.21 -9.21
CA GLY A 62 -39.63 24.73 -9.83
C GLY A 62 -40.45 25.65 -8.95
N LEU A 63 -40.11 25.87 -7.68
CA LEU A 63 -40.77 26.89 -6.85
C LEU A 63 -40.50 28.30 -7.37
N PRO A 64 -41.47 29.23 -7.26
CA PRO A 64 -41.25 30.61 -7.67
C PRO A 64 -40.21 31.29 -6.76
N CYS A 65 -39.39 32.15 -7.36
CA CYS A 65 -38.40 32.99 -6.68
C CYS A 65 -38.70 34.47 -6.90
N ALA A 66 -38.28 35.31 -5.94
CA ALA A 66 -38.57 36.75 -5.96
C ALA A 66 -37.70 37.53 -6.97
N GLU A 67 -36.47 37.07 -7.23
CA GLU A 67 -35.50 37.78 -8.06
C GLU A 67 -34.78 36.84 -9.03
N VAL A 68 -34.95 37.08 -10.32
CA VAL A 68 -34.31 36.33 -11.41
C VAL A 68 -32.78 36.51 -11.38
N ASN A 69 -32.04 35.43 -11.61
CA ASN A 69 -30.58 35.31 -11.48
C ASN A 69 -30.05 35.41 -10.04
N LEU A 70 -30.91 35.37 -9.02
CA LEU A 70 -30.47 35.25 -7.64
C LEU A 70 -29.82 33.88 -7.42
N ASN A 71 -28.56 33.87 -6.97
CA ASN A 71 -27.83 32.67 -6.61
C ASN A 71 -27.74 32.58 -5.10
N CYS A 72 -28.32 31.52 -4.55
CA CYS A 72 -28.29 31.25 -3.12
C CYS A 72 -27.41 30.04 -2.85
N TYR A 73 -26.51 30.22 -1.91
CA TYR A 73 -25.54 29.23 -1.51
C TYR A 73 -25.91 28.72 -0.12
N TYR A 74 -26.10 27.41 0.00
CA TYR A 74 -26.50 26.76 1.25
C TYR A 74 -25.34 25.92 1.75
N PRO A 75 -24.59 26.40 2.76
CA PRO A 75 -23.59 25.60 3.42
C PRO A 75 -24.30 24.57 4.29
N ASP A 76 -24.49 23.36 3.78
CA ASP A 76 -24.97 22.28 4.63
C ASP A 76 -23.83 21.79 5.53
N SER A 77 -24.15 21.50 6.79
CA SER A 77 -23.19 21.11 7.82
C SER A 77 -22.58 19.71 7.61
N SER A 78 -23.06 18.96 6.62
CA SER A 78 -22.73 17.54 6.42
C SER A 78 -22.43 17.11 4.98
N CYS A 79 -22.56 17.97 3.97
CA CYS A 79 -22.32 17.65 2.55
C CYS A 79 -22.08 18.93 1.73
N PRO A 80 -21.51 18.87 0.52
CA PRO A 80 -21.03 20.06 -0.16
C PRO A 80 -22.19 20.98 -0.48
N GLU A 81 -21.94 22.23 -0.14
CA GLU A 81 -22.39 23.45 -0.80
C GLU A 81 -23.11 23.19 -2.13
N PHE A 82 -24.43 23.22 -2.09
CA PHE A 82 -25.21 23.27 -3.32
C PHE A 82 -25.70 24.71 -3.51
N THR A 83 -25.74 25.11 -4.78
CA THR A 83 -26.18 26.44 -5.19
C THR A 83 -27.53 26.29 -5.88
N THR A 84 -28.54 27.01 -5.42
CA THR A 84 -29.80 27.14 -6.15
C THR A 84 -29.80 28.47 -6.88
N GLN A 85 -30.14 28.45 -8.17
CA GLN A 85 -30.28 29.66 -8.99
C GLN A 85 -31.75 29.91 -9.30
N CYS A 86 -32.19 31.15 -9.15
CA CYS A 86 -33.47 31.57 -9.72
C CYS A 86 -33.30 31.79 -11.22
N ASN A 87 -33.91 30.93 -12.04
CA ASN A 87 -33.76 31.00 -13.49
C ASN A 87 -34.53 32.19 -14.10
N SER A 88 -34.36 32.38 -15.42
CA SER A 88 -35.02 33.45 -16.18
C SER A 88 -36.55 33.39 -16.20
N GLU A 89 -37.12 32.24 -15.83
CA GLU A 89 -38.57 32.02 -15.71
C GLU A 89 -39.10 32.35 -14.31
N GLY A 90 -38.24 32.83 -13.41
CA GLY A 90 -38.60 33.12 -12.03
C GLY A 90 -38.88 31.86 -11.21
N ARG A 91 -38.20 30.75 -11.52
CA ARG A 91 -38.27 29.51 -10.76
C ARG A 91 -36.89 29.08 -10.25
N TRP A 92 -36.86 28.49 -9.07
CA TRP A 92 -35.67 27.88 -8.51
C TRP A 92 -35.25 26.66 -9.34
N GLU A 93 -33.98 26.62 -9.70
CA GLU A 93 -33.31 25.52 -10.37
C GLU A 93 -32.07 25.15 -9.53
N THR A 94 -32.10 23.96 -8.96
CA THR A 94 -30.97 23.37 -8.24
C THR A 94 -30.06 22.78 -9.28
N SER A 95 -28.86 23.36 -9.43
CA SER A 95 -27.83 22.70 -10.20
C SER A 95 -27.37 21.50 -9.39
N ASP A 96 -27.83 20.31 -9.77
CA ASP A 96 -27.32 19.02 -9.32
C ASP A 96 -25.85 18.90 -9.72
N VAL A 97 -24.97 19.62 -9.02
CA VAL A 97 -23.60 19.15 -8.89
C VAL A 97 -23.73 17.91 -8.01
N ILE A 98 -23.92 16.76 -8.66
CA ILE A 98 -23.85 15.44 -8.02
C ILE A 98 -22.40 15.25 -7.55
N VAL A 99 -22.01 15.98 -6.51
CA VAL A 99 -20.89 15.57 -5.69
C VAL A 99 -21.48 14.47 -4.83
N SER A 100 -21.39 13.23 -5.32
CA SER A 100 -21.66 12.05 -4.52
C SER A 100 -20.90 12.19 -3.21
N CYS A 101 -21.60 12.52 -2.13
CA CYS A 101 -21.13 12.33 -0.78
C CYS A 101 -20.99 10.83 -0.57
N ASN A 102 -19.93 10.23 -1.10
CA ASN A 102 -19.37 9.09 -0.42
C ASN A 102 -18.50 9.69 0.67
N PRO A 103 -18.92 9.60 1.96
CA PRO A 103 -17.97 9.79 3.04
C PRO A 103 -16.69 9.00 2.70
N PRO A 104 -15.50 9.54 2.99
CA PRO A 104 -14.28 8.76 2.79
C PRO A 104 -14.48 7.42 3.48
N GLU A 105 -14.16 6.34 2.76
CA GLU A 105 -14.31 5.00 3.31
C GLU A 105 -13.58 4.96 4.66
N PRO A 106 -14.22 4.43 5.72
CA PRO A 106 -13.59 4.37 7.02
C PRO A 106 -12.29 3.58 6.90
N ASP A 107 -11.21 4.14 7.44
CA ASP A 107 -9.93 3.44 7.51
C ASP A 107 -9.99 2.38 8.60
N TRP A 108 -10.06 1.12 8.18
CA TRP A 108 -10.13 -0.03 9.07
C TRP A 108 -8.75 -0.53 9.50
N CYS A 109 -7.69 -0.03 8.87
CA CYS A 109 -6.34 -0.50 9.08
C CYS A 109 -5.65 0.34 10.15
N PRO A 110 -5.24 -0.25 11.28
CA PRO A 110 -4.42 0.45 12.26
C PRO A 110 -3.14 0.99 11.60
N ALA A 111 -2.64 2.14 12.05
CA ALA A 111 -1.42 2.75 11.52
C ALA A 111 -0.16 1.87 11.73
N GLU A 112 -0.15 1.07 12.79
CA GLU A 112 0.89 0.08 13.10
C GLU A 112 0.32 -1.33 12.96
N MET A 113 1.16 -2.29 12.57
CA MET A 113 0.71 -3.67 12.40
C MET A 113 0.20 -4.24 13.74
N PRO A 114 -1.04 -4.74 13.81
CA PRO A 114 -1.60 -5.28 15.05
C PRO A 114 -0.89 -6.58 15.45
N MET A 115 -0.98 -6.95 16.73
CA MET A 115 -0.46 -8.25 17.19
C MET A 115 -1.46 -9.38 16.87
N GLN A 116 -0.93 -10.56 16.57
CA GLN A 116 -1.74 -11.78 16.38
C GLN A 116 -2.74 -11.98 17.54
N GLY A 117 -4.02 -12.16 17.21
CA GLY A 117 -5.10 -12.43 18.16
C GLY A 117 -5.64 -11.20 18.89
N THR A 118 -5.14 -10.00 18.60
CA THR A 118 -5.74 -8.77 19.15
C THR A 118 -7.10 -8.50 18.52
N PRO A 119 -8.07 -7.94 19.27
CA PRO A 119 -9.42 -7.72 18.75
C PRO A 119 -9.42 -6.72 17.59
N CYS A 120 -10.28 -6.96 16.59
CA CYS A 120 -10.49 -6.08 15.44
C CYS A 120 -11.96 -5.68 15.32
N SER A 121 -12.20 -4.42 14.97
CA SER A 121 -13.55 -3.87 14.68
C SER A 121 -13.83 -3.78 13.18
N ALA A 122 -12.87 -4.20 12.34
CA ALA A 122 -12.99 -4.19 10.90
C ALA A 122 -14.01 -5.24 10.43
N PRO A 123 -14.67 -5.03 9.28
CA PRO A 123 -15.41 -6.09 8.61
C PRO A 123 -14.56 -7.36 8.41
N GLU A 124 -15.23 -8.51 8.46
CA GLU A 124 -14.60 -9.82 8.22
C GLU A 124 -13.90 -9.85 6.86
N GLY A 125 -12.64 -10.27 6.85
CA GLY A 125 -11.84 -10.40 5.63
C GLY A 125 -11.17 -9.11 5.14
N ILE A 126 -11.28 -8.00 5.86
CA ILE A 126 -10.43 -6.82 5.59
C ILE A 126 -8.97 -7.20 5.79
N GLU A 127 -8.17 -6.97 4.75
CA GLU A 127 -6.72 -7.18 4.73
C GLU A 127 -5.99 -5.84 4.70
N CYS A 128 -5.05 -5.68 5.63
CA CYS A 128 -4.21 -4.51 5.78
C CYS A 128 -2.76 -4.87 5.47
N THR A 129 -2.11 -4.11 4.59
CA THR A 129 -0.72 -4.33 4.18
C THR A 129 0.22 -3.41 4.94
N TYR A 130 1.28 -3.98 5.50
CA TYR A 130 2.30 -3.29 6.26
C TYR A 130 3.69 -3.58 5.69
N MET A 131 4.57 -2.57 5.64
CA MET A 131 5.98 -2.80 5.35
C MET A 131 6.72 -3.14 6.64
N THR A 132 7.27 -4.35 6.71
CA THR A 132 8.01 -4.84 7.87
C THR A 132 9.47 -5.07 7.52
N PRO A 133 10.44 -4.55 8.29
CA PRO A 133 11.84 -4.86 8.09
C PRO A 133 12.11 -6.31 8.42
N THR A 134 12.60 -7.07 7.43
CA THR A 134 13.03 -8.45 7.59
C THR A 134 14.54 -8.55 7.41
N GLY A 135 15.12 -9.72 7.67
CA GLY A 135 16.53 -10.00 7.38
C GLY A 135 16.90 -9.94 5.89
N CYS A 136 15.93 -9.74 4.99
CA CYS A 136 16.13 -9.57 3.55
C CYS A 136 15.65 -8.19 3.05
N GLY A 137 15.55 -7.21 3.94
CA GLY A 137 14.98 -5.89 3.65
C GLY A 137 13.49 -5.78 3.99
N ASP A 138 12.89 -4.64 3.62
CA ASP A 138 11.48 -4.38 3.91
C ASP A 138 10.59 -5.22 3.00
N MET A 139 9.70 -6.02 3.59
CA MET A 139 8.76 -6.88 2.87
C MET A 139 7.33 -6.59 3.34
N GLU A 140 6.36 -6.83 2.45
CA GLU A 140 4.94 -6.73 2.77
C GLU A 140 4.53 -7.83 3.75
N SER A 141 3.90 -7.45 4.85
CA SER A 141 3.19 -8.33 5.77
C SER A 141 1.70 -7.97 5.76
N TYR A 142 0.86 -8.94 6.08
CA TYR A 142 -0.60 -8.78 5.99
C TYR A 142 -1.25 -8.99 7.36
N ALA A 143 -2.24 -8.18 7.70
CA ALA A 143 -3.12 -8.43 8.83
C ALA A 143 -4.58 -8.51 8.36
N THR A 144 -5.25 -9.62 8.65
CA THR A 144 -6.64 -9.86 8.26
C THR A 144 -7.52 -9.94 9.49
N CYS A 145 -8.66 -9.23 9.51
CA CYS A 145 -9.64 -9.38 10.58
C CYS A 145 -10.46 -10.65 10.34
N HIS A 146 -10.35 -11.62 11.25
CA HIS A 146 -11.04 -12.91 11.18
C HIS A 146 -11.69 -13.24 12.52
N GLU A 147 -13.00 -13.46 12.53
CA GLU A 147 -13.78 -13.77 13.72
C GLU A 147 -13.62 -12.72 14.86
N GLY A 148 -13.42 -11.45 14.49
CA GLY A 148 -13.24 -10.36 15.45
C GLY A 148 -11.85 -10.28 16.08
N ALA A 149 -10.86 -11.02 15.55
CA ALA A 149 -9.45 -10.90 15.93
C ALA A 149 -8.54 -10.75 14.70
N TRP A 150 -7.44 -10.01 14.86
CA TRP A 150 -6.41 -9.88 13.83
C TRP A 150 -5.62 -11.17 13.67
N VAL A 151 -5.53 -11.66 12.44
CA VAL A 151 -4.65 -12.73 12.00
C VAL A 151 -3.53 -12.10 11.18
N VAL A 152 -2.30 -12.26 11.62
CA VAL A 152 -1.10 -11.67 11.02
C VAL A 152 -0.37 -12.73 10.22
N SER A 153 -0.18 -12.48 8.93
CA SER A 153 0.66 -13.27 8.05
C SER A 153 1.94 -12.51 7.76
N LEU A 154 3.03 -12.93 8.41
CA LEU A 154 4.36 -12.39 8.15
C LEU A 154 4.91 -13.03 6.88
N THR A 155 5.29 -12.21 5.91
CA THR A 155 6.09 -12.70 4.80
C THR A 155 7.49 -12.95 5.32
N THR A 156 7.79 -14.21 5.63
CA THR A 156 9.17 -14.62 5.86
C THR A 156 9.86 -14.62 4.51
N CYS A 157 10.92 -13.83 4.36
CA CYS A 157 11.93 -14.16 3.36
C CYS A 157 12.38 -15.59 3.65
N ASN A 158 12.14 -16.51 2.74
CA ASN A 158 12.91 -17.74 2.74
C ASN A 158 14.31 -17.26 2.35
N PRO A 159 15.27 -17.14 3.30
CA PRO A 159 16.58 -16.62 2.96
C PRO A 159 17.10 -17.41 1.75
N PRO A 160 17.81 -16.77 0.81
CA PRO A 160 18.44 -17.53 -0.25
C PRO A 160 19.20 -18.67 0.41
N SER A 161 19.10 -19.86 -0.19
CA SER A 161 19.67 -21.06 0.41
C SER A 161 21.14 -20.76 0.78
N PRO A 162 21.66 -21.29 1.89
CA PRO A 162 22.99 -20.89 2.38
C PRO A 162 24.13 -21.15 1.36
N ASP A 163 23.86 -21.90 0.29
CA ASP A 163 24.71 -22.08 -0.89
C ASP A 163 24.89 -20.81 -1.72
N TYR A 164 23.96 -19.86 -1.63
CA TYR A 164 24.06 -18.58 -2.33
C TYR A 164 25.34 -17.82 -1.99
N CYS A 165 25.77 -17.84 -0.73
CA CYS A 165 27.00 -17.18 -0.33
C CYS A 165 28.24 -17.92 -0.87
N LEU A 166 28.20 -19.25 -0.93
CA LEU A 166 29.36 -20.04 -1.36
C LEU A 166 29.61 -19.84 -2.86
N GLY A 167 30.71 -19.16 -3.18
CA GLY A 167 31.13 -18.90 -4.57
C GLY A 167 30.94 -17.45 -5.03
N LEU A 168 30.35 -16.59 -4.21
CA LEU A 168 30.38 -15.15 -4.47
C LEU A 168 31.82 -14.62 -4.40
N SER A 169 32.13 -13.64 -5.25
CA SER A 169 33.35 -12.85 -5.15
C SER A 169 33.33 -11.99 -3.87
N GLU A 170 34.47 -11.49 -3.42
CA GLU A 170 34.54 -10.57 -2.27
C GLU A 170 33.63 -9.34 -2.46
N GLN A 171 33.64 -8.79 -3.67
CA GLN A 171 32.81 -7.65 -4.01
C GLN A 171 31.31 -8.00 -3.95
N ASP A 172 30.89 -9.11 -4.55
CA ASP A 172 29.48 -9.52 -4.51
C ASP A 172 29.04 -9.91 -3.09
N CYS A 173 29.95 -10.49 -2.30
CA CYS A 173 29.70 -10.80 -0.89
C CYS A 173 29.44 -9.52 -0.08
N SER A 174 30.19 -8.45 -0.34
CA SER A 174 30.01 -7.16 0.33
C SER A 174 28.69 -6.46 -0.03
N VAL A 175 28.15 -6.72 -1.22
CA VAL A 175 26.82 -6.24 -1.65
C VAL A 175 25.70 -6.96 -0.88
N ASN A 176 25.94 -8.22 -0.50
CA ASN A 176 25.00 -9.07 0.24
C ASN A 176 25.40 -9.22 1.72
N ALA A 177 25.95 -8.15 2.32
CA ALA A 177 26.45 -8.16 3.69
C ALA A 177 25.35 -8.30 4.77
N ASP A 178 24.09 -8.24 4.37
CA ASP A 178 22.90 -8.50 5.20
C ASP A 178 22.65 -9.99 5.44
N ILE A 179 23.18 -10.87 4.58
CA ILE A 179 22.98 -12.33 4.65
C ILE A 179 24.29 -13.14 4.57
N CYS A 180 25.36 -12.56 4.03
CA CYS A 180 26.66 -13.18 3.87
C CYS A 180 27.77 -12.38 4.57
N ARG A 181 28.90 -13.04 4.83
CA ARG A 181 30.15 -12.43 5.31
C ARG A 181 31.35 -12.99 4.56
N TRP A 182 32.31 -12.12 4.24
CA TRP A 182 33.61 -12.54 3.73
C TRP A 182 34.49 -13.01 4.89
N LEU A 183 35.07 -14.20 4.78
CA LEU A 183 35.96 -14.79 5.78
C LEU A 183 37.33 -15.10 5.18
N GLU A 184 38.38 -14.77 5.91
CA GLU A 184 39.76 -15.09 5.56
C GLU A 184 40.29 -16.27 6.42
N PRO A 185 41.19 -17.10 5.88
CA PRO A 185 41.92 -18.12 6.63
C PRO A 185 42.60 -17.56 7.88
N GLY A 186 42.38 -18.21 9.02
CA GLY A 186 43.11 -17.91 10.26
C GLY A 186 44.44 -18.68 10.36
N CYS A 187 45.13 -18.52 11.49
CA CYS A 187 46.40 -19.18 11.78
C CYS A 187 46.14 -20.44 12.60
N ALA A 188 45.76 -21.54 11.93
CA ALA A 188 45.71 -22.82 12.61
C ALA A 188 47.13 -23.36 12.88
N GLU A 189 47.35 -23.88 14.08
CA GLU A 189 48.60 -24.56 14.42
C GLU A 189 48.74 -25.85 13.60
N PRO A 190 49.93 -26.16 13.03
CA PRO A 190 50.16 -27.43 12.36
C PRO A 190 49.90 -28.62 13.31
N GLY A 191 48.92 -29.46 12.98
CA GLY A 191 48.51 -30.61 13.82
C GLY A 191 47.53 -30.26 14.94
N GLY A 192 47.03 -29.03 14.98
CA GLY A 192 45.95 -28.63 15.88
C GLY A 192 44.62 -29.33 15.58
N PRO A 193 43.66 -29.29 16.53
CA PRO A 193 42.39 -29.99 16.38
C PRO A 193 41.46 -29.37 15.32
N GLN A 194 41.56 -28.06 15.08
CA GLN A 194 40.78 -27.34 14.08
C GLN A 194 41.70 -26.83 12.96
N PRO A 195 41.45 -27.20 11.69
CA PRO A 195 42.16 -26.61 10.58
C PRO A 195 41.69 -25.17 10.32
N ALA A 196 42.55 -24.37 9.70
CA ALA A 196 42.16 -23.07 9.18
C ALA A 196 41.19 -23.24 8.01
N LEU A 197 40.43 -22.19 7.70
CA LEU A 197 39.72 -22.13 6.43
C LEU A 197 40.72 -22.29 5.28
N GLU A 198 40.42 -23.14 4.28
CA GLU A 198 41.39 -23.47 3.23
C GLU A 198 41.72 -22.28 2.33
N GLN A 199 40.71 -21.45 2.04
CA GLN A 199 40.82 -20.26 1.21
C GLN A 199 39.83 -19.20 1.69
N ALA A 200 40.11 -17.94 1.38
CA ALA A 200 39.14 -16.87 1.64
C ALA A 200 37.90 -17.07 0.78
N GLY A 201 36.74 -16.75 1.34
CA GLY A 201 35.47 -16.97 0.66
C GLY A 201 34.30 -16.30 1.36
N CYS A 202 33.18 -16.24 0.65
CA CYS A 202 31.93 -15.73 1.17
C CYS A 202 31.12 -16.86 1.83
N HIS A 203 30.66 -16.63 3.05
CA HIS A 203 29.91 -17.59 3.87
C HIS A 203 28.62 -16.97 4.41
N PRO A 204 27.58 -17.75 4.74
CA PRO A 204 26.40 -17.25 5.43
C PRO A 204 26.74 -16.56 6.76
N LEU A 205 25.94 -15.56 7.16
CA LEU A 205 26.07 -14.93 8.48
C LEU A 205 25.70 -15.88 9.63
N GLY A 206 24.79 -16.81 9.40
CA GLY A 206 24.43 -17.83 10.39
C GLY A 206 25.56 -18.85 10.56
N GLU A 207 25.95 -19.13 11.81
CA GLU A 207 26.75 -20.31 12.13
C GLU A 207 25.88 -21.57 11.97
N CYS A 208 26.47 -22.64 11.47
CA CYS A 208 25.76 -23.92 11.40
C CYS A 208 25.76 -24.59 12.78
N MET A 209 24.64 -25.20 13.17
CA MET A 209 24.55 -25.98 14.40
C MET A 209 24.60 -27.47 14.03
N GLU A 210 25.72 -28.13 14.33
CA GLU A 210 25.91 -29.56 14.08
C GLU A 210 25.65 -29.97 12.60
N ALA A 211 25.30 -31.23 12.33
CA ALA A 211 25.07 -31.74 10.98
C ALA A 211 23.79 -31.18 10.32
N TYR A 212 22.92 -30.49 11.06
CA TYR A 212 21.63 -30.01 10.58
C TYR A 212 21.68 -28.49 10.38
N GLY A 213 22.09 -28.06 9.19
CA GLY A 213 22.16 -26.63 8.87
C GLY A 213 22.95 -26.31 7.61
N CYS A 214 23.77 -27.25 7.17
CA CYS A 214 24.47 -27.19 5.89
C CYS A 214 23.70 -27.95 4.81
N PHE A 215 23.86 -27.53 3.56
CA PHE A 215 23.19 -28.08 2.38
C PHE A 215 24.01 -29.20 1.74
N ASP A 216 23.43 -29.85 0.73
CA ASP A 216 24.05 -30.95 0.00
C ASP A 216 25.49 -30.59 -0.44
N ASP A 217 26.42 -31.53 -0.27
CA ASP A 217 27.87 -31.37 -0.53
C ASP A 217 28.64 -30.41 0.40
N THR A 218 28.04 -29.98 1.51
CA THR A 218 28.73 -29.24 2.56
C THR A 218 28.58 -29.91 3.93
N ILE A 219 29.57 -29.70 4.79
CA ILE A 219 29.56 -30.17 6.17
C ILE A 219 29.69 -28.98 7.12
N CYS A 220 29.02 -29.06 8.27
CA CYS A 220 29.24 -28.12 9.34
C CYS A 220 30.51 -28.48 10.09
N ALA A 221 31.52 -27.61 10.04
CA ALA A 221 32.82 -27.89 10.63
C ALA A 221 33.40 -26.65 11.32
N GLU A 222 34.15 -26.89 12.40
CA GLU A 222 34.94 -25.86 13.05
C GLU A 222 36.09 -25.43 12.13
N ARG A 223 36.23 -24.13 11.90
CA ARG A 223 37.35 -23.56 11.16
C ARG A 223 37.96 -22.40 11.91
N VAL A 224 39.28 -22.33 11.86
CA VAL A 224 40.05 -21.19 12.36
C VAL A 224 40.05 -20.11 11.28
N ILE A 225 39.42 -18.98 11.57
CA ILE A 225 39.33 -17.81 10.69
C ILE A 225 40.18 -16.65 11.24
N ASN A 226 40.54 -15.72 10.37
CA ASN A 226 41.09 -14.43 10.78
C ASN A 226 39.93 -13.52 11.20
N PRO A 227 39.81 -13.13 12.49
CA PRO A 227 38.73 -12.26 12.95
C PRO A 227 38.84 -10.82 12.42
N CYS A 228 39.99 -10.48 11.84
CA CYS A 228 40.38 -9.11 11.52
C CYS A 228 40.51 -8.91 10.00
N ALA A 229 39.47 -9.24 9.25
CA ALA A 229 39.42 -9.02 7.81
C ALA A 229 39.83 -7.59 7.45
N GLY A 230 40.94 -7.44 6.71
CA GLY A 230 41.45 -6.15 6.24
C GLY A 230 42.14 -5.23 7.28
N MET A 231 42.40 -5.70 8.52
CA MET A 231 43.10 -4.90 9.55
C MET A 231 44.40 -5.56 10.04
N ALA A 232 45.37 -4.73 10.45
CA ALA A 232 46.56 -5.20 11.15
C ALA A 232 46.16 -5.68 12.55
N CYS A 233 46.13 -6.98 12.73
CA CYS A 233 45.64 -7.60 13.94
C CYS A 233 46.61 -8.71 14.35
N ASP A 234 47.09 -8.63 15.58
CA ASP A 234 47.96 -9.65 16.16
C ASP A 234 47.16 -10.91 16.57
N ALA A 235 45.82 -10.84 16.54
CA ALA A 235 44.93 -11.97 16.81
C ALA A 235 44.61 -12.72 15.52
N CYS A 236 45.33 -13.82 15.29
CA CYS A 236 45.07 -14.73 14.19
C CYS A 236 44.49 -16.03 14.76
N GLY A 237 43.17 -16.22 14.62
CA GLY A 237 42.51 -17.49 14.96
C GLY A 237 41.31 -17.35 15.88
N GLN A 238 40.15 -17.07 15.29
CA GLN A 238 38.85 -17.29 15.91
C GLN A 238 38.28 -18.61 15.36
N VAL A 239 37.77 -19.48 16.22
CA VAL A 239 37.06 -20.70 15.81
C VAL A 239 35.59 -20.37 15.58
N GLN A 240 35.04 -20.79 14.43
CA GLN A 240 33.60 -20.69 14.13
C GLN A 240 33.08 -21.98 13.48
N MET A 241 31.80 -22.28 13.68
CA MET A 241 31.09 -23.35 12.97
C MET A 241 30.61 -22.85 11.61
N LEU A 242 31.17 -23.39 10.53
CA LEU A 242 30.87 -22.96 9.16
C LEU A 242 30.43 -24.13 8.30
N CYS A 243 29.52 -23.87 7.37
CA CYS A 243 29.30 -24.76 6.24
C CYS A 243 30.47 -24.63 5.26
N VAL A 244 31.20 -25.72 5.09
CA VAL A 244 32.33 -25.83 4.17
C VAL A 244 32.10 -26.97 3.19
N PRO A 245 32.60 -26.89 1.94
CA PRO A 245 32.54 -28.01 1.00
C PRO A 245 33.06 -29.28 1.65
N SER A 246 32.32 -30.39 1.51
CA SER A 246 32.86 -31.70 1.87
C SER A 246 34.10 -31.95 1.02
N ALA A 247 35.20 -32.38 1.65
CA ALA A 247 36.40 -32.75 0.90
C ALA A 247 35.99 -33.74 -0.20
N PRO A 248 36.46 -33.58 -1.45
CA PRO A 248 36.17 -34.56 -2.50
C PRO A 248 36.65 -35.91 -1.98
N ASP A 249 35.77 -36.92 -1.99
CA ASP A 249 36.11 -38.31 -1.65
C ASP A 249 37.41 -38.64 -2.36
N GLN A 250 38.51 -38.73 -1.61
CA GLN A 250 39.78 -39.12 -2.18
C GLN A 250 39.65 -40.60 -2.58
N PRO A 251 39.74 -40.94 -3.87
CA PRO A 251 39.55 -42.31 -4.34
C PRO A 251 40.65 -43.26 -3.84
#